data_AF-A0AAV5RVD2-F1
#
_entry.id   AF-A0AAV5RVD2-F1
#
_cell.length_a   1.000
_cell.length_b   1.000
_cell.length_c   1.000
_cell.angle_alpha   90.00
_cell.angle_beta   90.00
_cell.angle_gamma   90.00
#
_symmetry.space_group_name_H-M   'P 1'
#
loop_
_entity.id
_entity.type
_entity.pdbx_description
1 polymer ?
#
loop_
_entity_poly.entity_id
_entity_poly.type
_entity_poly.pdbx_seq_one_letter_code
_entity_poly.pdbx_strand_id
1 'polypeptide(L)'
;MSEPTPQQQQEYAALKEHLKQALADRKQLGDDLNRLQQQVYDKETEYFSQVTPEGLLITGAPVSQGNIIRGFDGFAKNAHHQNTHHGAPQHDDPLGTGLPNKDRVFSLSDMEFVKQMLADDLLPGFDDAKESQPGNH
;
A
#
# COMPACT_ATOMS: atom_id res chain seq x y z
N MET A 1 -54.95 -11.84 -8.71
CA MET A 1 -53.53 -11.78 -9.11
C MET A 1 -53.53 -11.77 -10.62
N SER A 2 -53.25 -10.63 -11.26
CA SER A 2 -53.19 -10.54 -12.73
C SER A 2 -51.91 -11.19 -13.22
N GLU A 3 -51.98 -11.97 -14.30
CA GLU A 3 -50.80 -12.57 -14.92
C GLU A 3 -49.89 -11.47 -15.52
N PRO A 4 -48.56 -11.65 -15.43
CA PRO A 4 -47.62 -10.70 -15.99
C PRO A 4 -47.76 -10.65 -17.52
N THR A 5 -47.89 -9.45 -18.05
CA THR A 5 -48.01 -9.20 -19.49
C THR A 5 -46.73 -9.65 -20.23
N PRO A 6 -46.80 -9.98 -21.53
CA PRO A 6 -45.62 -10.38 -22.31
C PRO A 6 -44.47 -9.37 -22.26
N GLN A 7 -44.79 -8.06 -22.22
CA GLN A 7 -43.80 -6.98 -22.09
C GLN A 7 -43.06 -7.06 -20.74
N GLN A 8 -43.79 -7.27 -19.63
CA GLN A 8 -43.19 -7.43 -18.31
C GLN A 8 -42.28 -8.66 -18.21
N GLN A 9 -42.63 -9.76 -18.90
CA GLN A 9 -41.79 -10.95 -18.95
C GLN A 9 -40.49 -10.70 -19.72
N GLN A 10 -40.56 -9.94 -20.82
CA GLN A 10 -39.40 -9.57 -21.63
C GLN A 10 -38.46 -8.62 -20.88
N GLU A 11 -39.00 -7.59 -20.21
CA GLU A 11 -38.23 -6.67 -19.37
C GLU A 11 -37.53 -7.40 -18.23
N TYR A 12 -38.24 -8.32 -17.56
CA TYR A 12 -37.67 -9.13 -16.49
C TYR A 12 -36.54 -10.04 -16.99
N ALA A 13 -36.69 -10.63 -18.18
CA ALA A 13 -35.63 -11.42 -18.80
C ALA A 13 -34.40 -10.56 -19.15
N ALA A 14 -34.61 -9.38 -19.73
CA ALA A 14 -33.52 -8.44 -20.03
C ALA A 14 -32.79 -7.98 -18.75
N LEU A 15 -33.54 -7.69 -17.68
CA LEU A 15 -32.97 -7.28 -16.40
C LEU A 15 -32.14 -8.39 -15.75
N LYS A 16 -32.58 -9.66 -15.89
CA LYS A 16 -31.81 -10.81 -15.43
C LYS A 16 -30.46 -10.93 -16.12
N GLU A 17 -30.43 -10.78 -17.44
CA GLU A 17 -29.17 -10.83 -18.19
C GLU A 17 -28.26 -9.67 -17.83
N HIS A 18 -28.81 -8.45 -17.70
CA HIS A 18 -28.05 -7.30 -17.24
C HIS A 18 -27.47 -7.51 -15.82
N LEU A 19 -28.24 -8.10 -14.90
CA LEU A 19 -27.77 -8.41 -13.56
C LEU A 19 -26.65 -9.45 -13.57
N LYS A 20 -26.77 -10.50 -14.40
CA LYS A 20 -25.69 -11.50 -14.54
C LYS A 20 -24.40 -10.86 -15.04
N GLN A 21 -24.50 -9.97 -16.02
CA GLN A 21 -23.35 -9.24 -16.54
C GLN A 21 -22.74 -8.33 -15.49
N ALA A 22 -23.56 -7.52 -14.79
CA ALA A 22 -23.08 -6.65 -13.72
C ALA A 22 -22.40 -7.43 -12.58
N LEU A 23 -22.87 -8.64 -12.24
CA LEU A 23 -22.23 -9.50 -11.25
C LEU A 23 -20.88 -10.06 -11.74
N ALA A 24 -20.79 -10.43 -13.02
CA ALA A 24 -19.54 -10.88 -13.62
C ALA A 24 -18.51 -9.73 -13.66
N ASP A 25 -18.93 -8.54 -14.07
CA ASP A 25 -18.09 -7.34 -14.11
C ASP A 25 -17.61 -6.97 -12.71
N ARG A 26 -18.51 -6.99 -11.71
CA ARG A 26 -18.15 -6.74 -10.31
C ARG A 26 -17.08 -7.71 -9.81
N LYS A 27 -17.20 -9.00 -10.17
CA LYS A 27 -16.21 -10.01 -9.79
C LYS A 27 -14.85 -9.69 -10.43
N GLN A 28 -14.84 -9.44 -11.74
CA GLN A 28 -13.60 -9.12 -12.46
C GLN A 28 -12.92 -7.87 -11.91
N LEU A 29 -13.68 -6.81 -11.64
CA LEU A 29 -13.14 -5.58 -11.04
C LEU A 29 -12.54 -5.84 -9.65
N GLY A 30 -13.14 -6.71 -8.85
CA GLY A 30 -12.57 -7.14 -7.56
C GLY A 30 -11.25 -7.88 -7.73
N ASP A 31 -11.17 -8.82 -8.67
CA ASP A 31 -9.94 -9.56 -8.97
C ASP A 31 -8.83 -8.62 -9.49
N ASP A 32 -9.19 -7.67 -10.36
CA ASP A 32 -8.25 -6.68 -10.91
C ASP A 32 -7.77 -5.69 -9.83
N LEU A 33 -8.63 -5.28 -8.91
CA LEU A 33 -8.27 -4.41 -7.78
C LEU A 33 -7.25 -5.09 -6.87
N ASN A 34 -7.51 -6.33 -6.46
CA ASN A 34 -6.59 -7.11 -5.63
C ASN A 34 -5.22 -7.26 -6.30
N ARG A 35 -5.21 -7.53 -7.62
CA ARG A 35 -3.97 -7.61 -8.40
C ARG A 35 -3.21 -6.28 -8.39
N LEU A 36 -3.90 -5.16 -8.58
CA LEU A 36 -3.28 -3.83 -8.61
C LEU A 36 -2.70 -3.44 -7.24
N GLN A 37 -3.42 -3.73 -6.15
CA GLN A 37 -2.92 -3.48 -4.79
C GLN A 37 -1.59 -4.22 -4.53
N GLN A 38 -1.52 -5.50 -4.89
CA GLN A 38 -0.28 -6.27 -4.77
C GLN A 38 0.85 -5.69 -5.65
N GLN A 39 0.54 -5.31 -6.89
CA GLN A 39 1.52 -4.69 -7.79
C GLN A 39 2.07 -3.37 -7.23
N VAL A 40 1.22 -2.54 -6.62
CA VAL A 40 1.66 -1.29 -5.97
C VAL A 40 2.65 -1.61 -4.85
N TYR A 41 2.31 -2.54 -3.96
CA TYR A 41 3.18 -2.95 -2.86
C TYR A 41 4.54 -3.50 -3.34
N ASP A 42 4.51 -4.36 -4.37
CA ASP A 42 5.71 -4.95 -4.96
C ASP A 42 6.59 -3.86 -5.60
N LYS A 43 5.98 -2.91 -6.32
CA LYS A 43 6.71 -1.82 -6.97
C LYS A 43 7.26 -0.79 -5.99
N GLU A 44 6.57 -0.51 -4.90
CA GLU A 44 7.14 0.30 -3.82
C GLU A 44 8.41 -0.35 -3.26
N THR A 45 8.37 -1.67 -3.04
CA THR A 45 9.55 -2.42 -2.60
C THR A 45 10.66 -2.37 -3.65
N GLU A 46 10.35 -2.63 -4.92
CA GLU A 46 11.33 -2.62 -6.01
C GLU A 46 12.02 -1.26 -6.20
N TYR A 47 11.26 -0.15 -6.15
CA TYR A 47 11.79 1.18 -6.46
C TYR A 47 12.34 1.93 -5.25
N PHE A 48 11.86 1.64 -4.04
CA PHE A 48 12.21 2.43 -2.85
C PHE A 48 12.97 1.65 -1.79
N SER A 49 13.07 0.32 -1.88
CA SER A 49 13.99 -0.43 -1.02
C SER A 49 15.45 -0.14 -1.37
N GLN A 50 16.31 -0.15 -0.35
CA GLN A 50 17.76 0.00 -0.51
C GLN A 50 18.50 -1.34 -0.43
N VAL A 51 17.80 -2.43 -0.75
CA VAL A 51 18.28 -3.80 -0.61
C VAL A 51 18.38 -4.41 -2.01
N THR A 52 19.53 -4.99 -2.37
CA THR A 52 19.66 -5.71 -3.64
C THR A 52 18.82 -6.99 -3.62
N PRO A 53 18.53 -7.60 -4.77
CA PRO A 53 17.86 -8.90 -4.84
C PRO A 53 18.52 -10.02 -3.99
N GLU A 54 19.81 -9.88 -3.64
CA GLU A 54 20.53 -10.83 -2.77
C GLU A 54 20.33 -10.57 -1.26
N GLY A 55 19.45 -9.65 -0.85
CA GLY A 55 19.23 -9.32 0.56
C GLY A 55 20.38 -8.53 1.19
N LEU A 56 21.34 -8.08 0.38
CA LEU A 56 22.42 -7.22 0.82
C LEU A 56 21.91 -5.78 0.80
N LEU A 57 21.97 -5.12 1.96
CA LEU A 57 21.92 -3.66 2.00
C LEU A 57 22.94 -3.13 0.99
N ILE A 58 22.51 -2.23 0.11
CA ILE A 58 23.39 -1.54 -0.82
C ILE A 58 24.32 -0.62 0.00
N THR A 59 25.35 -1.23 0.59
CA THR A 59 26.39 -0.57 1.36
C THR A 59 27.44 -0.04 0.38
N GLY A 60 27.10 1.06 -0.31
CA GLY A 60 28.07 1.76 -1.17
C GLY A 60 27.54 2.37 -2.46
N ALA A 61 26.28 2.12 -2.87
CA ALA A 61 25.68 2.98 -3.88
C ALA A 61 25.27 4.30 -3.21
N PRO A 62 25.43 5.45 -3.89
CA PRO A 62 25.11 6.73 -3.30
C PRO A 62 23.64 6.73 -2.89
N VAL A 63 23.40 6.81 -1.57
CA VAL A 63 22.11 6.96 -0.87
C VAL A 63 21.43 8.31 -1.23
N SER A 64 21.73 8.87 -2.40
CA SER A 64 21.61 10.28 -2.78
C SER A 64 20.89 10.48 -4.13
N GLN A 65 20.17 9.48 -4.63
CA GLN A 65 19.15 9.74 -5.65
C GLN A 65 17.84 9.95 -4.92
N GLY A 66 17.42 11.20 -4.82
CA GLY A 66 16.12 11.55 -4.25
C GLY A 66 14.99 10.80 -4.95
N ASN A 67 13.89 10.57 -4.22
CA ASN A 67 12.71 9.90 -4.74
C ASN A 67 11.43 10.67 -4.33
N ILE A 68 10.27 10.23 -4.82
CA ILE A 68 9.01 10.93 -4.55
C ILE A 68 8.63 10.94 -3.05
N ILE A 69 9.15 10.00 -2.25
CA ILE A 69 8.91 9.92 -0.80
C ILE A 69 9.79 10.93 -0.06
N ARG A 70 11.07 11.07 -0.44
CA ARG A 70 12.09 11.85 0.29
C ARG A 70 12.46 13.18 -0.37
N GLY A 71 11.95 13.46 -1.56
CA GLY A 71 12.26 14.64 -2.37
C GLY A 71 13.49 14.44 -3.28
N PHE A 72 13.60 15.30 -4.31
CA PHE A 72 14.65 15.27 -5.34
C PHE A 72 15.76 16.32 -5.12
N ASP A 73 15.84 16.94 -3.95
CA ASP A 73 16.79 18.04 -3.68
C ASP A 73 18.27 17.63 -3.75
N GLY A 74 18.57 16.33 -3.68
CA GLY A 74 19.91 15.77 -3.84
C GLY A 74 20.52 15.94 -5.24
N PHE A 75 19.70 16.19 -6.28
CA PHE A 75 20.20 16.37 -7.66
C PHE A 75 20.83 17.74 -7.91
N ALA A 76 20.58 18.73 -7.05
CA ALA A 76 21.09 20.09 -7.22
C ALA A 76 22.49 20.33 -6.61
N LYS A 77 23.04 19.38 -5.83
CA LYS A 77 24.28 19.56 -5.06
C LYS A 77 25.42 18.66 -5.55
N ASN A 78 25.91 18.92 -6.75
CA ASN A 78 27.29 18.55 -7.08
C ASN A 78 28.25 19.59 -6.51
N ALA A 79 28.57 19.54 -5.21
CA ALA A 79 29.86 20.01 -4.68
C ALA A 79 29.90 19.84 -3.15
N HIS A 80 30.98 19.21 -2.70
CA HIS A 80 31.43 19.08 -1.32
C HIS A 80 30.71 18.08 -0.41
N HIS A 81 31.39 16.95 -0.23
CA HIS A 81 31.40 16.08 0.94
C HIS A 81 30.65 16.64 2.15
N GLN A 82 29.41 16.22 2.33
CA GLN A 82 28.83 16.12 3.66
C GLN A 82 28.48 14.66 3.88
N ASN A 83 29.46 13.95 4.45
CA ASN A 83 29.22 12.77 5.28
C ASN A 83 28.36 13.22 6.47
N THR A 84 27.07 13.44 6.24
CA THR A 84 26.10 13.44 7.32
C THR A 84 25.60 12.01 7.38
N HIS A 85 26.31 11.20 8.16
CA HIS A 85 25.82 9.93 8.67
C HIS A 85 24.55 10.24 9.46
N HIS A 86 23.41 10.34 8.77
CA HIS A 86 22.14 10.08 9.40
C HIS A 86 22.18 8.60 9.76
N GLY A 87 22.37 8.36 11.07
CA GLY A 87 22.47 7.03 11.64
C GLY A 87 21.41 6.13 11.04
N ALA A 88 21.81 4.90 10.73
CA ALA A 88 20.89 3.86 10.29
C ALA A 88 19.64 3.95 11.16
N PRO A 89 18.47 4.35 10.61
CA PRO A 89 17.26 4.31 11.39
C PRO A 89 17.10 2.85 11.77
N GLN A 90 17.00 2.61 13.07
CA GLN A 90 16.56 1.37 13.66
C GLN A 90 15.41 0.86 12.78
N HIS A 91 15.62 -0.29 12.14
CA HIS A 91 14.77 -0.79 11.05
C HIS A 91 13.34 -1.03 11.60
N ASP A 92 12.47 -0.02 11.51
CA ASP A 92 11.01 -0.16 11.59
C ASP A 92 10.49 -0.77 10.28
N ASP A 93 11.09 -1.90 9.92
CA ASP A 93 10.72 -2.71 8.76
C ASP A 93 10.64 -4.17 9.23
N PRO A 94 9.54 -4.52 9.92
CA PRO A 94 9.31 -5.88 10.42
C PRO A 94 9.32 -6.93 9.30
N LEU A 95 9.19 -6.52 8.04
CA LEU A 95 9.17 -7.39 6.87
C LEU A 95 10.55 -7.52 6.19
N GLY A 96 11.58 -6.79 6.67
CA GLY A 96 12.94 -6.85 6.13
C GLY A 96 13.04 -6.44 4.66
N THR A 97 12.09 -5.64 4.18
CA THR A 97 11.97 -5.22 2.77
C THR A 97 12.96 -4.13 2.37
N GLY A 98 13.70 -3.55 3.30
CA GLY A 98 14.56 -2.39 3.07
C GLY A 98 13.80 -1.07 2.92
N LEU A 99 12.49 -1.05 3.16
CA LEU A 99 11.61 0.10 3.04
C LEU A 99 10.68 0.13 4.28
N PRO A 100 10.81 1.13 5.16
CA PRO A 100 9.91 1.27 6.30
C PRO A 100 8.45 1.32 5.85
N ASN A 101 7.55 0.65 6.56
CA ASN A 101 6.13 0.62 6.18
C ASN A 101 5.49 2.00 6.08
N LYS A 102 5.94 2.97 6.88
CA LYS A 102 5.47 4.37 6.84
C LYS A 102 5.79 5.09 5.54
N ASP A 103 6.81 4.62 4.81
CA ASP A 103 7.24 5.19 3.55
C ASP A 103 6.48 4.59 2.35
N ARG A 104 5.60 3.60 2.57
CA ARG A 104 4.74 2.96 1.56
C ARG A 104 3.49 3.80 1.25
N VAL A 105 3.71 5.06 0.88
CA VAL A 105 2.65 6.09 0.76
C VAL A 105 1.57 5.75 -0.27
N PHE A 106 1.87 4.95 -1.30
CA PHE A 106 0.88 4.53 -2.29
C PHE A 106 0.02 3.40 -1.73
N SER A 107 0.61 2.38 -1.09
CA SER A 107 -0.18 1.33 -0.43
C SER A 107 -1.01 1.89 0.74
N LEU A 108 -0.44 2.83 1.52
CA LEU A 108 -1.14 3.50 2.62
C LEU A 108 -2.29 4.42 2.17
N SER A 109 -2.39 4.75 0.88
CA SER A 109 -3.55 5.47 0.35
C SER A 109 -4.82 4.61 0.27
N ASP A 110 -4.67 3.29 0.41
CA ASP A 110 -5.77 2.33 0.44
C ASP A 110 -6.16 1.94 1.88
N MET A 111 -7.42 2.22 2.23
CA MET A 111 -7.98 1.91 3.54
C MET A 111 -8.07 0.41 3.83
N GLU A 112 -8.22 -0.44 2.80
CA GLU A 112 -8.26 -1.89 3.01
C GLU A 112 -6.88 -2.41 3.40
N PHE A 113 -5.84 -1.93 2.72
CA PHE A 113 -4.46 -2.21 3.07
C PHE A 113 -4.11 -1.72 4.49
N VAL A 114 -4.50 -0.50 4.86
CA VAL A 114 -4.28 0.03 6.22
C VAL A 114 -5.00 -0.82 7.29
N LYS A 115 -6.22 -1.27 7.02
CA LYS A 115 -6.95 -2.17 7.94
C LYS A 115 -6.26 -3.52 8.10
N GLN A 116 -5.73 -4.07 7.01
CA GLN A 116 -4.96 -5.31 7.04
C GLN A 116 -3.69 -5.15 7.87
N MET A 117 -2.94 -4.07 7.65
CA MET A 117 -1.77 -3.74 8.46
C MET A 117 -2.08 -3.54 9.95
N LEU A 118 -3.23 -2.93 10.27
CA LEU A 118 -3.69 -2.80 11.65
C LEU A 118 -4.02 -4.14 12.29
N ALA A 119 -4.66 -5.05 11.53
CA ALA A 119 -4.96 -6.39 12.00
C ALA A 119 -3.69 -7.22 12.24
N ASP A 120 -2.65 -6.98 11.45
CA ASP A 120 -1.36 -7.67 11.54
C ASP A 120 -0.40 -7.00 12.55
N ASP A 121 -0.80 -5.92 13.22
CA ASP A 121 0.01 -5.14 14.18
C ASP A 121 1.31 -4.56 13.56
N LEU A 122 1.26 -4.24 12.25
CA LEU A 122 2.40 -3.77 11.44
C LEU A 122 2.38 -2.26 11.15
N LEU A 123 1.43 -1.52 11.75
CA LEU A 123 1.29 -0.08 11.56
C LEU A 123 2.38 0.69 12.34
N PRO A 124 3.16 1.55 11.68
CA PRO A 124 4.16 2.37 12.35
C PRO A 124 3.50 3.51 13.14
N GLY A 125 3.72 3.55 14.47
CA GLY A 125 3.60 4.77 15.27
C GLY A 125 2.20 5.13 15.80
N PHE A 126 1.29 4.17 16.02
CA PHE A 126 0.04 4.42 16.77
C PHE A 126 0.00 3.76 18.16
N ASP A 127 1.12 3.24 18.64
CA ASP A 127 1.21 2.57 19.96
C ASP A 127 1.12 3.55 21.15
N ASP A 128 1.37 4.84 20.94
CA ASP A 128 1.30 5.85 22.01
C ASP A 128 -0.14 6.16 22.48
N ALA A 129 -1.17 5.59 21.85
CA ALA A 129 -2.57 5.80 22.25
C ALA A 129 -3.08 4.76 23.28
N LYS A 130 -2.29 3.75 23.67
CA LYS A 130 -2.75 2.70 24.61
C LYS A 130 -2.39 2.94 26.08
N GLU A 131 -1.68 4.02 26.43
CA GLU A 131 -1.30 4.31 27.83
C GLU A 131 -2.08 5.49 28.42
N SER A 132 -3.36 5.25 28.71
CA SER A 132 -4.12 6.06 29.68
C SER A 132 -5.21 5.20 30.33
N GLN A 133 -4.79 4.22 31.13
CA GLN A 133 -5.64 3.75 32.22
C GLN A 133 -5.21 4.50 33.49
N PRO A 134 -6.08 5.31 34.12
CA PRO A 134 -5.76 5.89 35.41
C PRO A 134 -5.70 4.78 36.45
N GLY A 135 -4.52 4.61 37.06
CA GLY A 135 -4.31 3.70 38.18
C GLY A 135 -5.21 4.07 39.36
N ASN A 136 -5.96 3.10 39.86
CA ASN A 136 -6.65 3.22 41.13
C ASN A 136 -5.62 3.20 42.26
N HIS A 137 -5.61 4.26 43.06
CA HIS A 137 -5.01 4.30 44.39
C HIS A 137 -5.83 3.49 45.41
#